data_AF-A0A061AAL9-F1
#
_entry.id   AF-A0A061AAL9-F1
#
_cell.length_a   1.000
_cell.length_b   1.000
_cell.length_c   1.000
_cell.angle_alpha   90.00
_cell.angle_beta   90.00
_cell.angle_gamma   90.00
#
_symmetry.space_group_name_H-M   'P 1'
#
loop_
_entity.id
_entity.type
_entity.pdbx_description
1 polymer ?
#
loop_
_entity_poly.entity_id
_entity_poly.type
_entity_poly.pdbx_seq_one_letter_code
_entity_poly.pdbx_strand_id
1 'polypeptide(L)'
;MMRKDNYQKWKTDGTLESKLKLIKELAGRSCGMGVIASELGMAENSLYALRKKYKDIDKAYEDGRNLLKKSLLEKMFERAMGFTITNEDQIIEQTPTGTKKKIIKQTRTIIGDMSVARYLLIVNFGKEYSEKKYELELSEQKVIDKKNENDWERLEIGEIDANNKQKSK
;
A
#
# COMPACT_ATOMS: atom_id res chain seq x y z
N MET A 1 -9.95 24.90 29.39
CA MET A 1 -9.66 25.17 27.96
C MET A 1 -9.39 23.83 27.27
N MET A 2 -10.12 23.46 26.22
CA MET A 2 -9.86 22.20 25.49
C MET A 2 -8.50 22.30 24.78
N ARG A 3 -7.64 21.30 24.97
CA ARG A 3 -6.32 21.24 24.32
C ARG A 3 -6.53 21.08 22.81
N LYS A 4 -6.11 22.07 22.01
CA LYS A 4 -6.16 21.99 20.54
C LYS A 4 -5.28 20.86 20.03
N ASP A 5 -5.82 20.01 19.17
CA ASP A 5 -5.04 19.01 18.46
C ASP A 5 -4.24 19.64 17.30
N ASN A 6 -3.31 18.87 16.71
CA ASN A 6 -2.40 19.38 15.67
C ASN A 6 -3.14 19.84 14.41
N TYR A 7 -4.25 19.19 14.04
CA TYR A 7 -5.06 19.62 12.89
C TYR A 7 -5.66 21.01 13.12
N GLN A 8 -6.24 21.24 14.31
CA GLN A 8 -6.78 22.55 14.68
C GLN A 8 -5.69 23.63 14.72
N LYS A 9 -4.46 23.29 15.14
CA LYS A 9 -3.31 24.19 15.08
C LYS A 9 -2.97 24.54 13.64
N TRP A 10 -2.78 23.55 12.76
CA TRP A 10 -2.51 23.80 11.34
C TRP A 10 -3.58 24.63 10.65
N LYS A 11 -4.84 24.48 11.04
CA LYS A 11 -5.94 25.31 10.53
C LYS A 11 -5.87 26.75 11.03
N THR A 12 -5.47 26.95 12.29
CA THR A 12 -5.29 28.29 12.88
C THR A 12 -4.08 28.99 12.25
N ASP A 13 -3.01 28.24 11.99
CA ASP A 13 -1.74 28.75 11.46
C ASP A 13 -1.74 28.88 9.93
N GLY A 14 -2.82 28.46 9.25
CA GLY A 14 -2.93 28.50 7.78
C GLY A 14 -2.06 27.47 7.05
N THR A 15 -1.45 26.52 7.76
CA THR A 15 -0.53 25.52 7.18
C THR A 15 -1.20 24.20 6.83
N LEU A 16 -2.52 24.07 6.97
CA LEU A 16 -3.22 22.79 6.79
C LEU A 16 -2.97 22.18 5.40
N GLU A 17 -3.10 22.98 4.34
CA GLU A 17 -2.94 22.50 2.97
C GLU A 17 -1.53 21.97 2.68
N SER A 18 -0.49 22.64 3.18
CA SER A 18 0.89 22.18 3.02
C SER A 18 1.15 20.87 3.76
N LYS A 19 0.54 20.68 4.94
CA LYS A 19 0.62 19.41 5.69
C LYS A 19 -0.12 18.28 4.98
N LEU A 20 -1.31 18.54 4.41
CA LEU A 20 -2.03 17.56 3.60
C LEU A 20 -1.24 17.17 2.35
N LYS A 21 -0.62 18.14 1.67
CA LYS A 21 0.26 17.88 0.52
C LYS A 21 1.46 17.01 0.90
N LEU A 22 2.10 17.30 2.04
CA LEU A 22 3.22 16.49 2.54
C LEU A 22 2.81 15.05 2.83
N ILE A 23 1.66 14.84 3.49
CA ILE A 23 1.11 13.50 3.75
C ILE A 23 0.92 12.74 2.43
N LYS A 24 0.31 13.38 1.44
CA LYS A 24 0.06 12.78 0.12
C LYS A 24 1.35 12.43 -0.60
N GLU A 25 2.34 13.31 -0.58
CA GLU A 25 3.65 13.10 -1.22
C GLU A 25 4.40 11.91 -0.60
N LEU A 26 4.50 11.87 0.73
CA LEU A 26 5.20 10.79 1.43
C LEU A 26 4.48 9.45 1.29
N ALA A 27 3.16 9.43 1.37
CA ALA A 27 2.36 8.24 1.11
C ALA A 27 2.55 7.73 -0.34
N GLY A 28 2.68 8.65 -1.30
CA GLY A 28 3.00 8.33 -2.71
C GLY A 28 4.40 7.79 -2.94
N ARG A 29 5.32 7.94 -1.97
CA ARG A 29 6.67 7.37 -2.00
C ARG A 29 6.82 6.08 -1.21
N SER A 30 5.71 5.44 -0.83
CA SER A 30 5.70 4.23 0.00
C SER A 30 6.26 4.44 1.41
N CYS A 31 6.28 5.68 1.94
CA CYS A 31 6.70 5.93 3.32
C CYS A 31 5.65 5.40 4.31
N GLY A 32 6.11 4.70 5.36
CA GLY A 32 5.25 4.22 6.45
C GLY A 32 4.73 5.36 7.33
N MET A 33 3.67 5.08 8.10
CA MET A 33 3.01 6.08 8.95
C MET A 33 3.97 6.71 9.97
N GLY A 34 4.89 5.93 10.55
CA GLY A 34 5.92 6.45 11.46
C GLY A 34 6.84 7.51 10.83
N VAL A 35 7.23 7.33 9.57
CA VAL A 35 8.05 8.33 8.83
C VAL A 35 7.23 9.59 8.58
N ILE A 36 5.99 9.45 8.11
CA ILE A 36 5.09 10.58 7.85
C ILE A 36 4.85 11.37 9.15
N ALA A 37 4.62 10.69 10.28
CA ALA A 37 4.42 11.32 11.56
C ALA A 37 5.67 12.08 12.04
N SER A 38 6.86 11.49 11.82
CA SER A 38 8.15 12.12 12.14
C SER A 38 8.36 13.43 11.36
N GLU A 39 8.08 13.42 10.05
CA GLU A 39 8.14 14.63 9.20
C GLU A 39 7.10 15.70 9.59
N LEU A 40 5.98 15.28 10.19
CA LEU A 40 4.97 16.19 10.73
C LEU A 40 5.30 16.67 12.15
N GLY A 41 6.38 16.18 12.76
CA GLY A 41 6.79 16.51 14.13
C GLY A 41 5.84 15.96 15.20
N MET A 42 5.27 14.77 14.98
CA MET A 42 4.33 14.16 15.92
C MET A 42 4.47 12.64 16.05
N ALA A 43 3.85 12.07 17.09
CA ALA A 43 3.85 10.63 17.28
C ALA A 43 2.94 9.92 16.25
N GLU A 44 3.34 8.73 15.82
CA GLU A 44 2.60 7.90 14.87
C GLU A 44 1.15 7.63 15.31
N ASN A 45 0.95 7.25 16.58
CA ASN A 45 -0.38 7.03 17.17
C ASN A 45 -1.27 8.28 17.08
N SER A 46 -0.68 9.47 17.16
CA SER A 46 -1.42 10.73 17.03
C SER A 46 -1.87 10.96 15.59
N LEU A 47 -1.05 10.59 14.61
CA LEU A 47 -1.42 10.68 13.19
C LEU A 47 -2.54 9.70 12.83
N TYR A 48 -2.51 8.46 13.37
CA TYR A 48 -3.62 7.52 13.24
C TYR A 48 -4.93 8.06 13.84
N ALA A 49 -4.86 8.65 15.03
CA ALA A 49 -6.03 9.27 15.66
C ALA A 49 -6.58 10.44 14.84
N LEU A 50 -5.69 11.26 14.27
CA LEU A 50 -6.07 12.36 13.39
C LEU A 50 -6.74 11.88 12.10
N ARG A 51 -6.20 10.85 11.44
CA ARG A 51 -6.84 10.26 10.25
C ARG A 51 -8.25 9.77 10.53
N LYS A 52 -8.45 9.09 11.66
CA LYS A 52 -9.78 8.61 12.08
C LYS A 52 -10.77 9.76 12.33
N LYS A 53 -10.27 10.91 12.81
CA LYS A 53 -11.09 12.07 13.18
C LYS A 53 -11.37 13.02 12.01
N TYR A 54 -10.41 13.19 11.10
CA TYR A 54 -10.43 14.18 10.03
C TYR A 54 -10.28 13.53 8.66
N LYS A 55 -11.38 13.52 7.89
CA LYS A 55 -11.48 12.81 6.59
C LYS A 55 -10.53 13.35 5.52
N ASP A 56 -10.15 14.62 5.59
CA ASP A 56 -9.22 15.24 4.65
C ASP A 56 -7.78 14.75 4.81
N ILE A 57 -7.34 14.51 6.06
CA ILE A 57 -6.06 13.83 6.35
C ILE A 57 -6.07 12.41 5.79
N ASP A 58 -7.16 11.68 6.05
CA ASP A 58 -7.29 10.30 5.59
C ASP A 58 -7.30 10.23 4.06
N LYS A 59 -8.10 11.09 3.42
CA LYS A 59 -8.14 11.24 1.97
C LYS A 59 -6.77 11.61 1.38
N ALA A 60 -6.02 12.52 2.00
CA ALA A 60 -4.68 12.89 1.51
C ALA A 60 -3.73 11.68 1.53
N TYR A 61 -3.79 10.86 2.58
CA TYR A 61 -3.02 9.63 2.69
C TYR A 61 -3.45 8.58 1.64
N GLU A 62 -4.75 8.34 1.50
CA GLU A 62 -5.30 7.41 0.50
C GLU A 62 -5.00 7.84 -0.93
N ASP A 63 -5.14 9.12 -1.24
CA ASP A 63 -4.76 9.69 -2.54
C ASP A 63 -3.28 9.43 -2.84
N GLY A 64 -2.40 9.62 -1.87
CA GLY A 64 -0.96 9.34 -2.03
C GLY A 64 -0.72 7.86 -2.32
N ARG A 65 -1.34 6.98 -1.55
CA ARG A 65 -1.29 5.53 -1.77
C ARG A 65 -1.83 5.13 -3.16
N ASN A 66 -2.89 5.76 -3.64
CA ASN A 66 -3.44 5.52 -4.97
C ASN A 66 -2.50 6.01 -6.07
N LEU A 67 -1.79 7.12 -5.87
CA LEU A 67 -0.74 7.58 -6.80
C LEU A 67 0.40 6.56 -6.90
N LEU A 68 0.86 6.03 -5.76
CA LEU A 68 1.87 4.96 -5.75
C LEU A 68 1.40 3.75 -6.55
N LYS A 69 0.18 3.26 -6.26
CA LYS A 69 -0.43 2.12 -6.96
C LYS A 69 -0.48 2.35 -8.47
N LYS A 70 -0.99 3.50 -8.89
CA LYS A 70 -1.11 3.87 -10.30
C LYS A 70 0.26 3.94 -10.97
N SER A 71 1.23 4.60 -10.34
CA SER A 71 2.58 4.73 -10.88
C SER A 71 3.28 3.38 -11.07
N LEU A 72 3.13 2.45 -10.12
CA LEU A 72 3.70 1.10 -10.24
C LEU A 72 3.07 0.33 -11.40
N LEU A 73 1.74 0.37 -11.52
CA LEU A 73 1.02 -0.29 -12.61
C LEU A 73 1.35 0.31 -13.99
N GLU A 74 1.44 1.64 -14.09
CA GLU A 74 1.82 2.33 -15.32
C GLU A 74 3.22 1.93 -15.77
N LYS A 75 4.20 1.89 -14.87
CA LYS A 75 5.57 1.48 -15.20
C LYS A 75 5.64 0.02 -15.63
N MET A 76 4.85 -0.84 -15.00
CA MET A 76 4.72 -2.24 -15.41
C MET A 76 4.08 -2.38 -16.80
N PHE A 77 3.04 -1.59 -17.08
CA PHE A 77 2.37 -1.56 -18.38
C PHE A 77 3.29 -1.03 -19.48
N GLU A 78 3.97 0.09 -19.24
CA GLU A 78 4.96 0.66 -20.16
C GLU A 78 6.02 -0.39 -20.55
N ARG A 79 6.49 -1.14 -19.56
CA ARG A 79 7.46 -2.21 -19.79
C ARG A 79 6.87 -3.37 -20.60
N ALA A 80 5.65 -3.80 -20.29
CA ALA A 80 4.97 -4.88 -21.00
C ALA A 80 4.71 -4.53 -22.47
N MET A 81 4.38 -3.27 -22.75
CA MET A 81 4.12 -2.75 -24.10
C MET A 81 5.40 -2.40 -24.87
N GLY A 82 6.58 -2.48 -24.24
CA GLY A 82 7.86 -2.24 -24.89
C GLY A 82 8.23 -0.76 -25.08
N PHE A 83 7.69 0.15 -24.26
CA PHE A 83 8.08 1.56 -24.32
C PHE A 83 9.55 1.74 -23.91
N THR A 84 10.33 2.45 -24.74
CA THR A 84 11.73 2.79 -24.47
C THR A 84 11.84 4.28 -24.13
N ILE A 85 12.57 4.59 -23.05
CA ILE A 85 12.90 5.97 -22.69
C ILE A 85 14.23 6.31 -23.37
N THR A 86 14.24 7.32 -24.23
CA THR A 86 15.44 7.84 -24.89
C THR A 86 15.88 9.11 -24.17
N ASN A 87 17.05 9.10 -23.54
CA ASN A 87 17.67 10.31 -23.01
C ASN A 87 18.70 10.83 -24.04
N GLU A 88 18.67 12.13 -24.35
CA GLU A 88 19.64 12.78 -25.23
C GLU A 88 20.60 13.65 -24.41
N ASP A 89 21.86 13.25 -24.28
CA ASP A 89 22.91 14.07 -23.67
C ASP A 89 23.57 14.97 -24.73
N GLN A 90 23.61 16.29 -24.47
CA GLN A 90 24.34 17.24 -25.31
C GLN A 90 25.66 17.64 -24.63
N ILE A 91 26.78 17.10 -25.11
CA ILE A 91 28.11 17.49 -24.64
C ILE A 91 28.66 18.59 -25.57
N ILE A 92 28.95 19.77 -25.01
CA ILE A 92 29.58 20.88 -25.73
C ILE A 92 31.06 20.92 -25.36
N GLU A 93 31.93 20.48 -26.26
CA GLU A 93 33.38 20.62 -26.11
C GLU A 93 33.85 22.00 -26.62
N GLN A 94 34.61 22.72 -25.80
CA GLN A 94 35.35 23.91 -26.23
C GLN A 94 36.76 23.51 -26.67
N THR A 95 37.10 23.80 -27.92
CA THR A 95 38.45 23.64 -28.46
C THR A 95 39.15 25.00 -28.61
N PRO A 96 40.50 25.06 -28.58
CA PRO A 96 41.27 26.32 -28.62
C PRO A 96 41.00 27.20 -29.85
N THR A 97 40.48 26.62 -30.93
CA THR A 97 40.24 27.27 -32.23
C THR A 97 38.76 27.61 -32.49
N GLY A 98 37.88 27.39 -31.51
CA GLY A 98 36.44 27.67 -31.60
C GLY A 98 35.54 26.60 -30.98
N THR A 99 34.27 26.92 -30.75
CA THR A 99 33.27 26.03 -30.16
C THR A 99 32.76 25.01 -31.18
N LYS A 100 33.05 23.72 -30.99
CA LYS A 100 32.55 22.65 -31.87
C LYS A 100 31.49 21.84 -31.14
N LYS A 101 30.21 22.08 -31.45
CA LYS A 101 29.10 21.35 -30.83
C LYS A 101 29.03 19.92 -31.41
N LYS A 102 29.44 18.91 -30.65
CA LYS A 102 29.29 17.48 -31.02
C LYS A 102 28.10 16.89 -30.27
N ILE A 103 26.98 16.68 -30.96
CA ILE A 103 25.79 16.04 -30.37
C ILE A 103 26.00 14.52 -30.43
N ILE A 104 26.23 13.88 -29.29
CA ILE A 104 26.31 12.41 -29.19
C ILE A 104 24.98 11.91 -28.61
N LYS A 105 24.12 11.33 -29.45
CA LYS A 105 22.86 10.70 -29.00
C LYS A 105 23.16 9.31 -28.44
N GLN A 106 23.04 9.13 -27.13
CA GLN A 106 23.12 7.81 -26.49
C GLN A 106 21.74 7.34 -26.03
N THR A 107 21.13 6.38 -26.74
CA THR A 107 19.89 5.75 -26.28
C THR A 107 20.20 4.77 -25.15
N ARG A 108 19.94 5.17 -23.90
CA ARG A 108 20.00 4.26 -22.73
C ARG A 108 18.60 3.86 -22.30
N THR A 109 18.24 2.59 -22.48
CA THR A 109 16.99 2.04 -21.95
C THR A 109 17.15 1.72 -20.47
N ILE A 110 16.68 2.60 -19.58
CA ILE A 110 16.59 2.29 -18.16
C ILE A 110 15.26 1.57 -17.93
N ILE A 111 15.34 0.25 -17.77
CA ILE A 111 14.17 -0.60 -17.52
C ILE A 111 13.90 -0.59 -16.02
N GLY A 112 12.68 -0.22 -15.62
CA GLY A 112 12.23 -0.43 -14.25
C GLY A 112 12.20 -1.93 -13.91
N ASP A 113 12.67 -2.31 -12.74
CA ASP A 113 12.65 -3.71 -12.31
C ASP A 113 11.21 -4.14 -11.99
N MET A 114 10.67 -5.01 -12.84
CA MET A 114 9.31 -5.54 -12.74
C MET A 114 9.09 -6.34 -11.45
N SER A 115 10.12 -7.03 -10.99
CA SER A 115 10.07 -7.83 -9.76
C SER A 115 9.91 -6.93 -8.55
N VAL A 116 10.66 -5.83 -8.52
CA VAL A 116 10.59 -4.83 -7.44
C VAL A 116 9.25 -4.10 -7.46
N ALA A 117 8.77 -3.68 -8.64
CA ALA A 117 7.47 -3.03 -8.75
C ALA A 117 6.33 -3.94 -8.24
N ARG A 118 6.37 -5.23 -8.60
CA ARG A 118 5.41 -6.23 -8.11
C ARG A 118 5.54 -6.46 -6.61
N TYR A 119 6.76 -6.58 -6.08
CA TYR A 119 7.00 -6.71 -4.64
C TYR A 119 6.38 -5.53 -3.87
N LEU A 120 6.60 -4.30 -4.34
CA LEU A 120 6.02 -3.11 -3.74
C LEU A 120 4.49 -3.12 -3.79
N LEU A 121 3.89 -3.60 -4.88
CA LEU A 121 2.45 -3.77 -4.98
C LEU A 121 1.91 -4.79 -3.96
N ILE A 122 2.59 -5.93 -3.81
CA ILE A 122 2.19 -7.00 -2.88
C ILE A 122 2.30 -6.51 -1.43
N VAL A 123 3.42 -5.91 -1.04
CA VAL A 123 3.65 -5.44 0.33
C VAL A 123 2.70 -4.31 0.71
N ASN A 124 2.43 -3.38 -0.21
CA ASN A 124 1.59 -2.24 0.10
C ASN A 124 0.10 -2.54 -0.02
N PHE A 125 -0.34 -3.23 -1.08
CA PHE A 125 -1.76 -3.36 -1.42
C PHE A 125 -2.31 -4.79 -1.30
N GLY A 126 -1.42 -5.77 -1.09
CA GLY A 126 -1.80 -7.12 -0.70
C GLY A 126 -1.66 -8.18 -1.79
N LYS A 127 -2.10 -9.39 -1.47
CA LYS A 127 -1.92 -10.61 -2.28
C LYS A 127 -2.59 -10.56 -3.66
N GLU A 128 -3.47 -9.61 -3.90
CA GLU A 128 -4.14 -9.42 -5.20
C GLU A 128 -3.17 -9.15 -6.36
N TYR A 129 -1.96 -8.67 -6.06
CA TYR A 129 -0.87 -8.45 -7.03
C TYR A 129 0.12 -9.61 -7.13
N SER A 130 -0.11 -10.70 -6.40
CA SER A 130 0.71 -11.90 -6.47
C SER A 130 0.29 -12.78 -7.63
N GLU A 131 1.26 -13.36 -8.35
CA GLU A 131 0.98 -14.39 -9.35
C GLU A 131 0.35 -15.65 -8.74
N LYS A 132 0.66 -15.92 -7.47
CA LYS A 132 0.12 -17.07 -6.72
C LYS A 132 -1.21 -16.77 -6.04
N LYS A 133 -1.89 -15.67 -6.38
CA LYS A 133 -3.16 -15.28 -5.76
C LYS A 133 -4.14 -16.46 -5.69
N TYR A 134 -4.39 -17.12 -6.82
CA TYR A 134 -5.35 -18.24 -6.90
C TYR A 134 -4.93 -19.44 -6.05
N GLU A 135 -3.63 -19.77 -6.02
CA GLU A 135 -3.11 -20.85 -5.18
C GLU A 135 -3.29 -20.53 -3.69
N LEU A 136 -3.02 -19.28 -3.29
CA LEU A 136 -3.20 -18.81 -1.93
C LEU A 136 -4.67 -18.83 -1.52
N GLU A 137 -5.58 -18.33 -2.36
CA GLU A 137 -7.03 -18.35 -2.10
C GLU A 137 -7.56 -19.78 -1.99
N LEU A 138 -7.15 -20.69 -2.87
CA LEU A 138 -7.52 -22.09 -2.79
C LEU A 138 -7.02 -22.75 -1.49
N SER A 139 -5.80 -22.40 -1.06
CA SER A 139 -5.22 -22.92 0.19
C SER A 139 -5.97 -22.41 1.43
N GLU A 140 -6.36 -21.14 1.45
CA GLU A 140 -7.15 -20.54 2.52
C GLU A 140 -8.54 -21.16 2.58
N GLN A 141 -9.18 -21.37 1.44
CA GLN A 141 -10.48 -22.03 1.36
C GLN A 141 -10.40 -23.45 1.94
N LYS A 142 -9.39 -24.24 1.56
CA LYS A 142 -9.18 -25.59 2.13
C LYS A 142 -8.99 -25.59 3.64
N VAL A 143 -8.37 -24.55 4.21
CA VAL A 143 -8.21 -24.43 5.67
C VAL A 143 -9.53 -24.10 6.34
N ILE A 144 -10.35 -23.23 5.73
CA ILE A 144 -11.70 -22.89 6.21
C ILE A 144 -12.60 -24.13 6.17
N ASP A 145 -12.63 -24.84 5.05
CA ASP A 145 -13.44 -26.05 4.88
C ASP A 145 -13.07 -27.11 5.92
N LYS A 146 -11.77 -27.32 6.18
CA LYS A 146 -11.30 -28.21 7.25
C LYS A 146 -11.72 -27.76 8.65
N LYS A 147 -11.77 -26.46 8.93
CA LYS A 147 -12.27 -25.96 10.23
C LYS A 147 -13.76 -26.26 10.39
N ASN A 148 -14.54 -25.97 9.34
CA ASN A 148 -15.98 -26.22 9.35
C ASN A 148 -16.31 -27.73 9.43
N GLU A 149 -15.49 -28.61 8.84
CA GLU A 149 -15.60 -30.07 9.02
C GLU A 149 -15.25 -30.52 10.45
N ASN A 150 -14.44 -29.79 11.21
CA ASN A 150 -14.18 -30.10 12.62
C ASN A 150 -15.27 -29.55 13.56
N ASP A 151 -16.16 -28.70 13.05
CA ASP A 151 -17.31 -28.13 13.75
C ASP A 151 -18.61 -28.93 13.50
N TRP A 152 -18.54 -30.18 13.01
CA TRP A 152 -19.69 -31.09 13.12
C TRP A 152 -20.10 -31.16 14.59
N GLU A 153 -21.26 -30.59 14.89
CA GLU A 153 -21.83 -30.49 16.22
C GLU A 153 -21.66 -31.82 16.94
N ARG A 154 -21.03 -31.77 18.12
CA ARG A 154 -20.98 -32.90 19.04
C ARG A 154 -22.44 -33.27 19.33
N LEU A 155 -22.99 -34.23 18.60
CA LEU A 155 -24.33 -34.75 18.83
C LEU A 155 -24.38 -35.13 20.31
N GLU A 156 -25.17 -34.39 21.09
CA GLU A 156 -25.47 -34.80 22.45
C GLU A 156 -26.16 -36.15 22.32
N ILE A 157 -25.45 -37.21 22.69
CA ILE A 157 -26.03 -38.53 22.86
C ILE A 157 -27.03 -38.34 23.99
N GLY A 158 -28.29 -38.10 23.63
CA GLY A 158 -29.39 -37.97 24.59
C GLY A 158 -29.28 -39.11 25.58
N GLU A 159 -29.29 -38.76 26.87
CA GLU A 159 -29.17 -39.70 27.98
C GLU A 159 -30.15 -40.85 27.75
N ILE A 160 -29.64 -42.01 27.33
CA ILE A 160 -30.43 -43.23 27.25
C ILE A 160 -30.68 -43.63 28.69
N ASP A 161 -31.85 -43.24 29.19
CA ASP A 161 -32.30 -43.50 30.55
C ASP A 161 -32.51 -45.02 30.73
N ALA A 162 -31.46 -45.70 31.19
CA ALA A 162 -31.42 -47.16 31.37
C ALA A 162 -32.19 -47.63 32.62
N ASN A 163 -33.36 -47.04 32.90
CA ASN A 163 -34.17 -47.36 34.08
C ASN A 163 -35.68 -47.41 33.77
N ASN A 164 -36.07 -48.00 32.65
CA ASN A 164 -37.46 -48.38 32.44
C ASN A 164 -37.76 -49.73 33.13
N LYS A 165 -37.82 -49.74 34.47
CA LYS A 165 -38.51 -50.81 35.22
C LYS A 165 -40.02 -50.59 35.09
N GLN A 166 -40.60 -51.10 34.01
CA GLN A 166 -42.04 -51.29 33.95
C GLN A 166 -42.44 -52.38 34.96
N LYS A 167 -43.10 -51.94 36.03
CA LYS A 167 -43.83 -52.80 36.97
C LYS A 167 -44.92 -53.55 36.19
N SER A 168 -44.81 -54.87 36.08
CA SER A 168 -45.95 -55.72 35.74
C SER A 168 -46.94 -55.68 36.89
N LYS A 169 -48.20 -55.35 36.59
CA LYS A 169 -49.36 -55.71 37.43
C LYS A 169 -49.72 -57.17 37.20
#